data_AF-A0A4S2LZF1-F1
#
_entry.id   AF-A0A4S2LZF1-F1
#
_cell.length_a   1.000
_cell.length_b   1.000
_cell.length_c   1.000
_cell.angle_alpha   90.00
_cell.angle_beta   90.00
_cell.angle_gamma   90.00
#
_symmetry.space_group_name_H-M   'P 1'
#
loop_
_entity.id
_entity.type
_entity.pdbx_description
1 polymer ?
#
loop_
_entity_poly.entity_id
_entity_poly.type
_entity_poly.pdbx_seq_one_letter_code
_entity_poly.pdbx_strand_id
1 'polypeptide(L)'
;MVYSPSECARIKMDAKMASSNSSHFDEEKCSSIEERSQNAIVNADNRLENLENINSTSLKVLEKHSQLRKLNGELKKEKNEFKKKMEELEERWTIVQEKETIYRDSLIKFEKMLRDNDEKKLRALRKLVNERALQKTNEIELEILRKTNKQLLSQRQRLENKVANLRKYQRFLQELVKRSEYFSDIPEVLSRYNALMANLEDLKCVDQMNNLCFEELSTHLHQYREEKNDEKLSLTNELTSLRRRLEDSQTENRNMENLWVHARDNALQRVSELCEIKGLVYYVWHEFRYAVACSICIGLHEDMRNTAKTYLRRTLWINLK
;
A
#
# COMPACT_ATOMS: atom_id res chain seq x y z
N MET A 1 -69.44 7.11 52.46
CA MET A 1 -69.16 7.70 53.78
C MET A 1 -68.91 9.20 53.55
N VAL A 2 -69.63 10.17 54.14
CA VAL A 2 -69.92 10.43 55.58
C VAL A 2 -68.69 11.11 56.24
N TYR A 3 -68.75 12.26 56.93
CA TYR A 3 -69.85 12.93 57.67
C TYR A 3 -69.92 14.48 57.49
N SER A 4 -71.07 15.08 57.85
CA SER A 4 -71.28 16.49 58.30
C SER A 4 -71.35 16.51 59.86
N PRO A 5 -71.79 17.53 60.65
CA PRO A 5 -72.51 18.80 60.40
C PRO A 5 -71.56 20.03 60.58
N SER A 6 -71.87 21.24 61.06
CA SER A 6 -73.02 21.95 61.70
C SER A 6 -72.70 23.46 61.77
N GLU A 7 -73.57 24.43 62.12
CA GLU A 7 -75.01 24.74 61.99
C GLU A 7 -75.25 26.11 62.69
N CYS A 8 -76.26 26.87 62.21
CA CYS A 8 -77.02 28.02 62.80
C CYS A 8 -77.13 29.19 61.80
N ALA A 9 -78.26 29.57 61.18
CA ALA A 9 -79.65 29.79 61.65
C ALA A 9 -79.85 31.13 62.42
N ARG A 10 -80.93 31.92 62.24
CA ARG A 10 -82.16 31.73 61.44
C ARG A 10 -82.91 33.05 61.11
N ILE A 11 -83.37 33.19 59.86
CA ILE A 11 -84.63 33.77 59.32
C ILE A 11 -85.39 34.84 60.17
N LYS A 12 -85.70 36.02 59.57
CA LYS A 12 -87.09 36.49 59.28
C LYS A 12 -87.20 37.82 58.49
N MET A 13 -88.05 37.81 57.47
CA MET A 13 -88.87 38.96 57.05
C MET A 13 -90.25 38.83 57.68
N ASP A 14 -91.02 39.92 57.77
CA ASP A 14 -92.46 39.98 57.44
C ASP A 14 -92.99 41.41 57.57
N ALA A 15 -94.13 41.71 56.93
CA ALA A 15 -94.80 43.02 56.99
C ALA A 15 -96.33 42.87 57.13
N LYS A 16 -96.98 43.73 57.93
CA LYS A 16 -98.44 43.92 57.91
C LYS A 16 -98.91 45.22 58.57
N MET A 17 -100.09 45.70 58.15
CA MET A 17 -100.80 46.85 58.72
C MET A 17 -101.97 46.42 59.63
N ALA A 18 -102.25 47.22 60.66
CA ALA A 18 -103.57 47.56 61.24
C ALA A 18 -103.30 48.57 62.40
N SER A 19 -103.73 49.83 62.44
CA SER A 19 -105.08 50.44 62.39
C SER A 19 -105.92 50.23 63.65
N SER A 20 -106.14 51.31 64.43
CA SER A 20 -107.47 51.86 64.84
C SER A 20 -107.55 52.42 66.28
N ASN A 21 -108.00 53.69 66.38
CA ASN A 21 -108.97 54.25 67.35
C ASN A 21 -108.62 54.39 68.87
N SER A 22 -109.19 55.32 69.66
CA SER A 22 -109.93 56.58 69.38
C SER A 22 -110.31 57.37 70.67
N SER A 23 -110.19 58.70 70.67
CA SER A 23 -111.03 59.70 71.41
C SER A 23 -110.51 61.12 71.07
N HIS A 24 -111.23 62.16 70.63
CA HIS A 24 -112.66 62.51 70.45
C HIS A 24 -113.36 63.28 71.60
N PHE A 25 -113.45 64.62 71.41
CA PHE A 25 -114.48 65.58 71.90
C PHE A 25 -114.54 65.83 73.42
N ASP A 26 -115.16 66.91 73.95
CA ASP A 26 -116.26 67.75 73.46
C ASP A 26 -115.94 69.25 73.16
N GLU A 27 -116.94 69.94 72.57
CA GLU A 27 -117.02 71.39 72.32
C GLU A 27 -118.01 72.10 73.29
N GLU A 28 -118.23 73.41 73.07
CA GLU A 28 -119.40 74.22 73.51
C GLU A 28 -119.53 74.66 74.99
N LYS A 29 -120.25 75.74 75.33
CA LYS A 29 -120.38 77.11 74.72
C LYS A 29 -121.15 78.05 75.68
N CYS A 30 -120.87 79.36 75.63
CA CYS A 30 -121.76 80.46 76.08
C CYS A 30 -122.15 80.53 77.60
N SER A 31 -122.61 81.65 78.17
CA SER A 31 -122.56 83.08 77.76
C SER A 31 -122.94 84.03 78.91
N SER A 32 -122.32 85.22 78.93
CA SER A 32 -122.84 86.52 79.45
C SER A 32 -123.27 86.70 80.93
N ILE A 33 -122.77 87.77 81.57
CA ILE A 33 -123.56 88.96 82.00
C ILE A 33 -122.64 90.05 82.62
N GLU A 34 -122.60 91.20 81.94
CA GLU A 34 -122.55 92.63 82.34
C GLU A 34 -121.67 93.25 83.47
N GLU A 35 -121.07 94.39 83.07
CA GLU A 35 -120.79 95.66 83.78
C GLU A 35 -119.92 95.80 85.05
N ARG A 36 -118.75 96.46 84.87
CA ARG A 36 -118.29 97.74 85.50
C ARG A 36 -116.76 97.90 85.33
N SER A 37 -116.14 99.04 84.99
CA SER A 37 -116.59 100.38 84.55
C SER A 37 -115.47 101.00 83.67
N GLN A 38 -115.73 102.09 82.93
CA GLN A 38 -114.69 102.80 82.16
C GLN A 38 -113.66 103.53 83.06
N ASN A 39 -112.43 103.74 82.54
CA ASN A 39 -111.85 105.09 82.42
C ASN A 39 -110.51 105.17 81.65
N ALA A 40 -110.18 106.39 81.22
CA ALA A 40 -108.94 106.87 80.57
C ALA A 40 -108.71 106.48 79.08
N ILE A 41 -108.29 107.48 78.29
CA ILE A 41 -108.10 107.45 76.83
C ILE A 41 -106.82 108.26 76.51
N VAL A 42 -106.24 108.06 75.31
CA VAL A 42 -105.20 108.89 74.65
C VAL A 42 -103.75 108.74 75.17
N ASN A 43 -102.94 107.91 74.49
CA ASN A 43 -101.59 108.24 73.97
C ASN A 43 -100.90 107.00 73.35
N ALA A 44 -100.77 106.92 72.02
CA ALA A 44 -99.97 105.88 71.36
C ALA A 44 -99.49 106.19 69.92
N ASP A 45 -100.29 106.88 69.09
CA ASP A 45 -100.20 106.84 67.62
C ASP A 45 -98.99 107.51 66.92
N ASN A 46 -97.93 107.86 67.66
CA ASN A 46 -96.69 108.42 67.10
C ASN A 46 -95.49 107.45 67.21
N ARG A 47 -95.71 106.15 66.94
CA ARG A 47 -94.63 105.13 66.96
C ARG A 47 -94.52 104.27 65.68
N LEU A 48 -93.95 104.92 64.66
CA LEU A 48 -92.85 104.40 63.84
C LEU A 48 -93.19 103.48 62.64
N GLU A 49 -93.35 104.12 61.48
CA GLU A 49 -93.19 103.56 60.12
C GLU A 49 -91.76 103.00 59.83
N ASN A 50 -90.86 103.01 60.81
CA ASN A 50 -89.45 102.59 60.68
C ASN A 50 -89.24 101.05 60.62
N LEU A 51 -90.30 100.24 60.76
CA LEU A 51 -90.17 98.78 60.84
C LEU A 51 -90.18 98.06 59.48
N GLU A 52 -90.81 98.63 58.44
CA GLU A 52 -91.01 97.91 57.17
C GLU A 52 -89.76 97.87 56.29
N ASN A 53 -88.98 98.96 56.25
CA ASN A 53 -87.81 99.09 55.38
C ASN A 53 -86.67 98.11 55.75
N ILE A 54 -86.48 97.84 57.05
CA ILE A 54 -85.45 96.92 57.56
C ILE A 54 -85.76 95.47 57.14
N ASN A 55 -87.04 95.08 57.19
CA ASN A 55 -87.47 93.72 56.86
C ASN A 55 -87.25 93.36 55.39
N SER A 56 -87.48 94.30 54.46
CA SER A 56 -87.24 94.10 53.01
C SER A 56 -85.77 93.80 52.70
N THR A 57 -84.84 94.42 53.41
CA THR A 57 -83.39 94.23 53.22
C THR A 57 -82.91 92.95 53.91
N SER A 58 -83.38 92.69 55.13
CA SER A 58 -83.06 91.48 55.90
C SER A 58 -83.49 90.20 55.16
N LEU A 59 -84.70 90.18 54.59
CA LEU A 59 -85.20 89.04 53.81
C LEU A 59 -84.34 88.75 52.56
N LYS A 60 -83.91 89.77 51.82
CA LYS A 60 -83.03 89.61 50.65
C LYS A 60 -81.64 89.07 51.02
N VAL A 61 -81.09 89.50 52.17
CA VAL A 61 -79.84 88.97 52.71
C VAL A 61 -79.99 87.50 53.16
N LEU A 62 -81.09 87.16 53.83
CA LEU A 62 -81.42 85.78 54.21
C LEU A 62 -81.61 84.88 52.98
N GLU A 63 -82.27 85.38 51.93
CA GLU A 63 -82.45 84.66 50.67
C GLU A 63 -81.12 84.47 49.94
N LYS A 64 -80.25 85.50 49.87
CA LYS A 64 -78.90 85.35 49.31
C LYS A 64 -78.03 84.39 50.12
N HIS A 65 -78.13 84.38 51.46
CA HIS A 65 -77.51 83.33 52.28
C HIS A 65 -78.14 81.95 52.08
N SER A 66 -79.42 81.85 51.70
CA SER A 66 -80.06 80.58 51.32
C SER A 66 -79.54 80.08 49.98
N GLN A 67 -79.47 80.94 48.97
CA GLN A 67 -78.90 80.67 47.65
C GLN A 67 -77.41 80.28 47.76
N LEU A 68 -76.60 81.02 48.54
CA LEU A 68 -75.21 80.68 48.80
C LEU A 68 -75.04 79.37 49.59
N ARG A 69 -75.95 79.02 50.51
CA ARG A 69 -75.92 77.72 51.20
C ARG A 69 -76.28 76.56 50.27
N LYS A 70 -77.21 76.75 49.32
CA LYS A 70 -77.51 75.77 48.27
C LYS A 70 -76.29 75.57 47.35
N LEU A 71 -75.76 76.65 46.77
CA LEU A 71 -74.60 76.62 45.89
C LEU A 71 -73.34 76.06 46.57
N ASN A 72 -73.07 76.41 47.83
CA ASN A 72 -71.95 75.83 48.59
C ASN A 72 -72.21 74.35 48.97
N GLY A 73 -73.48 73.96 49.17
CA GLY A 73 -73.88 72.57 49.31
C GLY A 73 -73.69 71.75 48.04
N GLU A 74 -74.01 72.32 46.88
CA GLU A 74 -73.82 71.75 45.54
C GLU A 74 -72.32 71.65 45.21
N LEU A 75 -71.55 72.72 45.36
CA LEU A 75 -70.09 72.72 45.23
C LEU A 75 -69.42 71.68 46.16
N LYS A 76 -69.95 71.48 47.38
CA LYS A 76 -69.46 70.47 48.32
C LYS A 76 -69.86 69.04 47.90
N LYS A 77 -71.01 68.84 47.23
CA LYS A 77 -71.36 67.56 46.59
C LYS A 77 -70.41 67.28 45.42
N GLU A 78 -70.27 68.21 44.48
CA GLU A 78 -69.37 68.06 43.33
C GLU A 78 -67.92 67.82 43.75
N LYS A 79 -67.42 68.55 44.76
CA LYS A 79 -66.08 68.32 45.31
C LYS A 79 -65.93 66.93 45.94
N ASN A 80 -66.95 66.44 46.63
CA ASN A 80 -66.94 65.09 47.21
C ASN A 80 -67.05 64.00 46.12
N GLU A 81 -67.85 64.22 45.08
CA GLU A 81 -67.96 63.31 43.93
C GLU A 81 -66.69 63.29 43.09
N PHE A 82 -66.04 64.44 42.89
CA PHE A 82 -64.74 64.54 42.25
C PHE A 82 -63.65 63.83 43.07
N LYS A 83 -63.67 63.99 44.40
CA LYS A 83 -62.77 63.26 45.31
C LYS A 83 -62.97 61.74 45.18
N LYS A 84 -64.22 61.26 45.21
CA LYS A 84 -64.53 59.83 44.97
C LYS A 84 -64.09 59.34 43.60
N LYS A 85 -64.33 60.12 42.54
CA LYS A 85 -63.89 59.78 41.17
C LYS A 85 -62.37 59.73 41.06
N MET A 86 -61.63 60.56 41.81
CA MET A 86 -60.18 60.47 41.90
C MET A 86 -59.70 59.28 42.72
N GLU A 87 -60.35 58.97 43.86
CA GLU A 87 -60.08 57.76 44.65
C GLU A 87 -60.30 56.48 43.83
N GLU A 88 -61.43 56.38 43.12
CA GLU A 88 -61.71 55.28 42.18
C GLU A 88 -60.71 55.19 41.02
N LEU A 89 -60.17 56.32 40.55
CA LEU A 89 -59.16 56.34 39.49
C LEU A 89 -57.79 55.91 40.02
N GLU A 90 -57.42 56.33 41.23
CA GLU A 90 -56.19 55.95 41.92
C GLU A 90 -56.18 54.45 42.26
N GLU A 91 -57.29 53.90 42.77
CA GLU A 91 -57.51 52.45 42.95
C GLU A 91 -57.40 51.68 41.63
N ARG A 92 -58.00 52.18 40.53
CA ARG A 92 -57.86 51.54 39.22
C ARG A 92 -56.42 51.61 38.69
N TRP A 93 -55.70 52.70 38.97
CA TRP A 93 -54.33 52.92 38.51
C TRP A 93 -53.35 51.99 39.24
N THR A 94 -53.46 51.85 40.56
CA THR A 94 -52.66 50.88 41.33
C THR A 94 -52.95 49.44 40.91
N ILE A 95 -54.22 49.06 40.72
CA ILE A 95 -54.61 47.73 40.20
C ILE A 95 -54.03 47.47 38.79
N VAL A 96 -53.93 48.49 37.93
CA VAL A 96 -53.28 48.36 36.62
C VAL A 96 -51.76 48.21 36.77
N GLN A 97 -51.13 48.99 37.67
CA GLN A 97 -49.70 48.92 37.93
C GLN A 97 -49.28 47.57 38.53
N GLU A 98 -50.06 47.00 39.46
CA GLU A 98 -49.85 45.66 40.01
C GLU A 98 -49.97 44.56 38.94
N LYS A 99 -50.97 44.65 38.06
CA LYS A 99 -51.10 43.71 36.93
C LYS A 99 -49.91 43.84 35.98
N GLU A 100 -49.45 45.06 35.72
CA GLU A 100 -48.28 45.31 34.87
C GLU A 100 -46.99 44.74 35.47
N THR A 101 -46.76 44.87 36.79
CA THR A 101 -45.61 44.22 37.44
C THR A 101 -45.73 42.70 37.41
N ILE A 102 -46.91 42.12 37.71
CA ILE A 102 -47.16 40.67 37.60
C ILE A 102 -46.87 40.15 36.18
N TYR A 103 -47.26 40.88 35.13
CA TYR A 103 -46.97 40.50 33.75
C TYR A 103 -45.48 40.64 33.39
N ARG A 104 -44.78 41.69 33.84
CA ARG A 104 -43.32 41.81 33.68
C ARG A 104 -42.58 40.66 34.35
N ASP A 105 -42.93 40.36 35.59
CA ASP A 105 -42.39 39.25 36.36
C ASP A 105 -42.61 37.90 35.67
N SER A 106 -43.79 37.71 35.10
CA SER A 106 -44.15 36.51 34.35
C SER A 106 -43.35 36.39 33.06
N LEU A 107 -43.19 37.49 32.31
CA LEU A 107 -42.33 37.55 31.12
C LEU A 107 -40.88 37.17 31.43
N ILE A 108 -40.28 37.75 32.48
CA ILE A 108 -38.91 37.44 32.91
C ILE A 108 -38.77 35.94 33.29
N LYS A 109 -39.79 35.37 33.95
CA LYS A 109 -39.86 33.93 34.27
C LYS A 109 -39.96 33.07 33.00
N PHE A 110 -40.80 33.45 32.02
CA PHE A 110 -40.92 32.73 30.74
C PHE A 110 -39.65 32.83 29.89
N GLU A 111 -39.02 34.01 29.76
CA GLU A 111 -37.74 34.16 29.08
C GLU A 111 -36.65 33.30 29.71
N LYS A 112 -36.56 33.27 31.04
CA LYS A 112 -35.61 32.39 31.73
C LYS A 112 -35.91 30.92 31.42
N MET A 113 -37.17 30.50 31.51
CA MET A 113 -37.57 29.13 31.20
C MET A 113 -37.27 28.73 29.74
N LEU A 114 -37.39 29.66 28.78
CA LEU A 114 -37.00 29.46 27.39
C LEU A 114 -35.48 29.30 27.26
N ARG A 115 -34.68 30.23 27.81
CA ARG A 115 -33.21 30.15 27.82
C ARG A 115 -32.72 28.85 28.47
N ASP A 116 -33.27 28.49 29.63
CA ASP A 116 -32.95 27.26 30.36
C ASP A 116 -33.36 25.99 29.57
N ASN A 117 -34.41 26.05 28.74
CA ASN A 117 -34.84 24.96 27.86
C ASN A 117 -33.92 24.80 26.65
N ASP A 118 -33.62 25.89 25.94
CA ASP A 118 -32.69 25.86 24.80
C ASP A 118 -31.27 25.45 25.23
N GLU A 119 -30.82 25.83 26.44
CA GLU A 119 -29.54 25.35 26.98
C GLU A 119 -29.57 23.84 27.30
N LYS A 120 -30.70 23.30 27.82
CA LYS A 120 -30.89 21.84 28.01
C LYS A 120 -30.92 21.11 26.66
N LYS A 121 -31.62 21.63 25.66
CA LYS A 121 -31.69 21.12 24.29
C LYS A 121 -30.32 21.13 23.61
N LEU A 122 -29.57 22.22 23.73
CA LEU A 122 -28.20 22.34 23.20
C LEU A 122 -27.24 21.36 23.88
N ARG A 123 -27.31 21.19 25.21
CA ARG A 123 -26.52 20.17 25.93
C ARG A 123 -26.87 18.75 25.49
N ALA A 124 -28.16 18.43 25.35
CA ALA A 124 -28.61 17.12 24.87
C ALA A 124 -28.13 16.84 23.43
N LEU A 125 -28.23 17.81 22.52
CA LEU A 125 -27.74 17.70 21.15
C LEU A 125 -26.21 17.51 21.10
N ARG A 126 -25.44 18.30 21.87
CA ARG A 126 -23.97 18.15 21.96
C ARG A 126 -23.59 16.76 22.51
N LYS A 127 -24.27 16.29 23.56
CA LYS A 127 -24.06 14.95 24.12
C LYS A 127 -24.32 13.85 23.08
N LEU A 128 -25.47 13.90 22.39
CA LEU A 128 -25.83 12.96 21.34
C LEU A 128 -24.84 12.96 20.15
N VAL A 129 -24.30 14.12 19.76
CA VAL A 129 -23.27 14.21 18.72
C VAL A 129 -21.96 13.56 19.19
N ASN A 130 -21.53 13.84 20.42
CA ASN A 130 -20.31 13.27 21.00
C ASN A 130 -20.43 11.74 21.18
N GLU A 131 -21.57 11.25 21.66
CA GLU A 131 -21.84 9.82 21.81
C GLU A 131 -21.87 9.10 20.46
N ARG A 132 -22.45 9.70 19.41
CA ARG A 132 -22.39 9.15 18.04
C ARG A 132 -20.99 9.18 17.43
N ALA A 133 -20.15 10.15 17.79
CA ALA A 133 -18.76 10.19 17.35
C ALA A 133 -17.94 9.09 18.04
N LEU A 134 -18.08 8.95 19.36
CA LEU A 134 -17.44 7.92 20.17
C LEU A 134 -17.89 6.51 19.77
N GLN A 135 -19.18 6.31 19.47
CA GLN A 135 -19.70 5.04 18.96
C GLN A 135 -18.96 4.65 17.66
N LYS A 136 -18.81 5.58 16.71
CA LYS A 136 -18.11 5.30 15.44
C LYS A 136 -16.63 4.97 15.63
N THR A 137 -15.91 5.66 16.52
CA THR A 137 -14.50 5.32 16.81
C THR A 137 -14.40 3.94 17.42
N ASN A 138 -15.28 3.61 18.37
CA ASN A 138 -15.30 2.32 19.04
C ASN A 138 -15.70 1.19 18.08
N GLU A 139 -16.63 1.42 17.14
CA GLU A 139 -17.00 0.45 16.10
C GLU A 139 -15.82 0.15 15.15
N ILE A 140 -15.04 1.16 14.77
CA ILE A 140 -13.83 1.00 13.95
C ILE A 140 -12.75 0.22 14.71
N GLU A 141 -12.46 0.61 15.96
CA GLU A 141 -11.48 -0.07 16.81
C GLU A 141 -11.87 -1.53 17.05
N LEU A 142 -13.14 -1.79 17.38
CA LEU A 142 -13.66 -3.13 17.64
C LEU A 142 -13.56 -4.03 16.39
N GLU A 143 -13.77 -3.49 15.18
CA GLU A 143 -13.56 -4.26 13.95
C GLU A 143 -12.07 -4.46 13.60
N ILE A 144 -11.17 -3.53 13.97
CA ILE A 144 -9.72 -3.75 13.91
C ILE A 144 -9.32 -4.88 14.87
N LEU A 145 -9.78 -4.83 16.12
CA LEU A 145 -9.51 -5.85 17.15
C LEU A 145 -10.09 -7.23 16.77
N ARG A 146 -11.26 -7.29 16.12
CA ARG A 146 -11.79 -8.54 15.54
C ARG A 146 -10.89 -9.09 14.44
N LYS A 147 -10.33 -8.24 13.57
CA LYS A 147 -9.44 -8.66 12.48
C LYS A 147 -8.10 -9.17 13.01
N THR A 148 -7.47 -8.45 13.94
CA THR A 148 -6.22 -8.90 14.56
C THR A 148 -6.42 -10.17 15.39
N ASN A 149 -7.53 -10.30 16.13
CA ASN A 149 -7.85 -11.53 16.86
C ASN A 149 -8.02 -12.74 15.92
N LYS A 150 -8.75 -12.59 14.79
CA LYS A 150 -8.86 -13.64 13.75
C LYS A 150 -7.50 -14.02 13.13
N GLN A 151 -6.62 -13.04 12.92
CA GLN A 151 -5.27 -13.28 12.43
C GLN A 151 -4.43 -14.05 13.46
N LEU A 152 -4.45 -13.64 14.73
CA LEU A 152 -3.74 -14.32 15.82
C LEU A 152 -4.26 -15.75 16.04
N LEU A 153 -5.57 -15.98 15.96
CA LEU A 153 -6.16 -17.33 16.06
C LEU A 153 -5.72 -18.24 14.90
N SER A 154 -5.69 -17.76 13.66
CA SER A 154 -5.22 -18.56 12.52
C SER A 154 -3.70 -18.79 12.55
N GLN A 155 -2.91 -17.84 13.04
CA GLN A 155 -1.49 -18.05 13.35
C GLN A 155 -1.31 -19.10 14.46
N ARG A 156 -2.08 -19.02 15.56
CA ARG A 156 -2.05 -19.99 16.66
C ARG A 156 -2.36 -21.40 16.16
N GLN A 157 -3.43 -21.57 15.38
CA GLN A 157 -3.80 -22.85 14.77
C GLN A 157 -2.72 -23.38 13.81
N ARG A 158 -2.08 -22.50 13.02
CA ARG A 158 -0.95 -22.87 12.14
C ARG A 158 0.27 -23.34 12.94
N LEU A 159 0.53 -22.74 14.11
CA LEU A 159 1.60 -23.16 15.03
C LEU A 159 1.24 -24.46 15.77
N GLU A 160 0.02 -24.60 16.26
CA GLU A 160 -0.52 -25.83 16.86
C GLU A 160 -0.39 -27.02 15.89
N ASN A 161 -0.77 -26.84 14.62
CA ASN A 161 -0.62 -27.86 13.57
C ASN A 161 0.85 -28.17 13.27
N LYS A 162 1.74 -27.16 13.25
CA LYS A 162 3.19 -27.39 13.12
C LYS A 162 3.73 -28.22 14.29
N VAL A 163 3.39 -27.86 15.54
CA VAL A 163 3.80 -28.59 16.74
C VAL A 163 3.26 -30.03 16.71
N ALA A 164 1.99 -30.23 16.36
CA ALA A 164 1.40 -31.56 16.20
C ALA A 164 2.16 -32.42 15.17
N ASN A 165 2.52 -31.84 14.02
CA ASN A 165 3.32 -32.51 12.99
C ASN A 165 4.76 -32.79 13.44
N LEU A 166 5.34 -31.97 14.32
CA LEU A 166 6.70 -32.15 14.86
C LEU A 166 6.77 -33.13 16.04
N ARG A 167 5.67 -33.32 16.80
CA ARG A 167 5.60 -34.28 17.94
C ARG A 167 6.05 -35.70 17.57
N LYS A 168 5.88 -36.13 16.32
CA LYS A 168 6.36 -37.45 15.86
C LYS A 168 7.89 -37.55 15.88
N TYR A 169 8.60 -36.50 15.49
CA TYR A 169 10.06 -36.44 15.56
C TYR A 169 10.54 -36.27 17.00
N GLN A 170 9.81 -35.52 17.83
CA GLN A 170 10.09 -35.43 19.27
C GLN A 170 10.00 -36.80 19.94
N ARG A 171 8.95 -37.59 19.67
CA ARG A 171 8.81 -38.97 20.18
C ARG A 171 9.93 -39.87 19.69
N PHE A 172 10.25 -39.82 18.39
CA PHE A 172 11.36 -40.58 17.82
C PHE A 172 12.70 -40.25 18.50
N LEU A 173 12.99 -38.97 18.78
CA LEU A 173 14.21 -38.57 19.50
C LEU A 173 14.18 -38.99 20.97
N GLN A 174 13.02 -38.98 21.63
CA GLN A 174 12.84 -39.53 22.99
C GLN A 174 13.06 -41.05 23.02
N GLU A 175 12.61 -41.78 22.01
CA GLU A 175 12.83 -43.22 21.86
C GLU A 175 14.27 -43.57 21.48
N LEU A 176 14.92 -42.72 20.67
CA LEU A 176 16.34 -42.86 20.32
C LEU A 176 17.21 -42.73 21.57
N VAL A 177 17.07 -41.63 22.32
CA VAL A 177 17.82 -41.39 23.58
C VAL A 177 17.61 -42.55 24.56
N LYS A 178 16.37 -43.02 24.75
CA LYS A 178 16.07 -44.18 25.61
C LYS A 178 16.68 -45.51 25.16
N ARG A 179 17.12 -45.62 23.90
CA ARG A 179 17.74 -46.84 23.33
C ARG A 179 19.24 -46.69 23.12
N SER A 180 19.82 -45.52 23.39
CA SER A 180 21.23 -45.23 23.15
C SER A 180 21.93 -44.81 24.44
N GLU A 181 22.85 -45.63 24.92
CA GLU A 181 23.69 -45.32 26.09
C GLU A 181 24.67 -44.15 25.85
N TYR A 182 24.83 -43.73 24.58
CA TYR A 182 25.76 -42.69 24.12
C TYR A 182 25.24 -41.25 24.21
N PHE A 183 24.00 -41.03 24.66
CA PHE A 183 23.38 -39.70 24.71
C PHE A 183 22.50 -39.57 25.96
N SER A 184 22.70 -38.53 26.77
CA SER A 184 21.85 -38.20 27.92
C SER A 184 20.51 -37.62 27.49
N ASP A 185 20.55 -36.66 26.55
CA ASP A 185 19.38 -35.85 26.20
C ASP A 185 19.30 -35.45 24.73
N ILE A 186 18.10 -35.09 24.27
CA ILE A 186 17.83 -34.70 22.88
C ILE A 186 18.69 -33.52 22.39
N PRO A 187 18.96 -32.45 23.18
CA PRO A 187 19.84 -31.36 22.74
C PRO A 187 21.29 -31.81 22.51
N GLU A 188 21.76 -32.87 23.16
CA GLU A 188 23.09 -33.44 22.93
C GLU A 188 23.15 -34.16 21.57
N VAL A 189 22.13 -34.97 21.25
CA VAL A 189 21.97 -35.58 19.92
C VAL A 189 21.97 -34.51 18.82
N LEU A 190 21.22 -33.42 19.03
CA LEU A 190 21.14 -32.29 18.10
C LEU A 190 22.47 -31.51 18.02
N SER A 191 23.16 -31.31 19.14
CA SER A 191 24.47 -30.66 19.18
C SER A 191 25.52 -31.45 18.39
N ARG A 192 25.61 -32.76 18.62
CA ARG A 192 26.50 -33.66 17.87
C ARG A 192 26.13 -33.72 16.38
N TYR A 193 24.84 -33.73 16.04
CA TYR A 193 24.38 -33.65 14.65
C TYR A 193 24.81 -32.33 13.99
N ASN A 194 24.60 -31.19 14.66
CA ASN A 194 24.99 -29.87 14.15
C ASN A 194 26.51 -29.76 13.95
N ALA A 195 27.32 -30.27 14.89
CA ALA A 195 28.78 -30.30 14.76
C ALA A 195 29.22 -31.23 13.60
N LEU A 196 28.57 -32.37 13.41
CA LEU A 196 28.84 -33.26 12.28
C LEU A 196 28.44 -32.64 10.94
N MET A 197 27.33 -31.88 10.90
CA MET A 197 26.90 -31.15 9.71
C MET A 197 27.85 -30.01 9.36
N ALA A 198 28.32 -29.23 10.35
CA ALA A 198 29.33 -28.19 10.14
C ALA A 198 30.63 -28.79 9.58
N ASN A 199 31.16 -29.83 10.23
CA ASN A 199 32.34 -30.56 9.73
C ASN A 199 32.15 -31.10 8.30
N LEU A 200 30.93 -31.52 7.94
CA LEU A 200 30.58 -32.01 6.60
C LEU A 200 30.46 -30.88 5.56
N GLU A 201 30.08 -29.68 5.98
CA GLU A 201 30.08 -28.46 5.15
C GLU A 201 31.51 -27.94 4.94
N ASP A 202 32.34 -27.93 5.98
CA ASP A 202 33.77 -27.61 5.91
C ASP A 202 34.52 -28.60 4.99
N LEU A 203 34.29 -29.91 5.15
CA LEU A 203 34.88 -30.95 4.28
C LEU A 203 34.45 -30.80 2.83
N LYS A 204 33.20 -30.41 2.55
CA LYS A 204 32.74 -30.10 1.18
C LYS A 204 33.40 -28.85 0.62
N CYS A 205 33.64 -27.82 1.43
CA CYS A 205 34.36 -26.63 1.02
C CYS A 205 35.81 -26.97 0.62
N VAL A 206 36.50 -27.77 1.44
CA VAL A 206 37.85 -28.27 1.14
C VAL A 206 37.87 -29.16 -0.10
N ASP A 207 36.90 -30.06 -0.27
CA ASP A 207 36.76 -30.90 -1.47
C ASP A 207 36.54 -30.05 -2.73
N GLN A 208 35.65 -29.04 -2.68
CA GLN A 208 35.45 -28.10 -3.79
C GLN A 208 36.71 -27.32 -4.14
N MET A 209 37.48 -26.85 -3.15
CA MET A 209 38.76 -26.18 -3.38
C MET A 209 39.80 -27.13 -4.00
N ASN A 210 39.90 -28.37 -3.52
CA ASN A 210 40.80 -29.38 -4.09
C ASN A 210 40.42 -29.73 -5.53
N ASN A 211 39.13 -29.86 -5.84
CA ASN A 211 38.64 -30.12 -7.20
C ASN A 211 38.97 -28.96 -8.14
N LEU A 212 38.79 -27.71 -7.73
CA LEU A 212 39.19 -26.53 -8.52
C LEU A 212 40.70 -26.51 -8.80
N CYS A 213 41.55 -26.71 -7.79
CA CYS A 213 43.00 -26.79 -7.99
C CYS A 213 43.42 -28.01 -8.85
N PHE A 214 42.66 -29.10 -8.83
CA PHE A 214 42.88 -30.24 -9.72
C PHE A 214 42.46 -29.95 -11.17
N GLU A 215 41.38 -29.20 -11.39
CA GLU A 215 40.98 -28.70 -12.71
C GLU A 215 42.01 -27.72 -13.28
N GLU A 216 42.48 -26.76 -12.47
CA GLU A 216 43.57 -25.84 -12.82
C GLU A 216 44.84 -26.61 -13.23
N LEU A 217 45.31 -27.54 -12.39
CA LEU A 217 46.49 -28.36 -12.70
C LEU A 217 46.28 -29.24 -13.94
N SER A 218 45.08 -29.78 -14.14
CA SER A 218 44.74 -30.60 -15.31
C SER A 218 44.72 -29.79 -16.61
N THR A 219 44.22 -28.54 -16.58
CA THR A 219 44.25 -27.66 -17.76
C THR A 219 45.67 -27.22 -18.10
N HIS A 220 46.52 -26.91 -17.11
CA HIS A 220 47.95 -26.65 -17.34
C HIS A 220 48.70 -27.87 -17.88
N LEU A 221 48.43 -29.08 -17.37
CA LEU A 221 49.02 -30.32 -17.89
C LEU A 221 48.52 -30.68 -19.31
N HIS A 222 47.32 -30.24 -19.69
CA HIS A 222 46.83 -30.34 -21.07
C HIS A 222 47.50 -29.32 -21.99
N GLN A 223 47.59 -28.05 -21.58
CA GLN A 223 48.28 -26.99 -22.33
C GLN A 223 49.74 -27.39 -22.64
N TYR A 224 50.50 -27.78 -21.61
CA TYR A 224 51.87 -28.25 -21.76
C TYR A 224 52.00 -29.49 -22.65
N ARG A 225 50.99 -30.37 -22.65
CA ARG A 225 50.96 -31.54 -23.56
C ARG A 225 50.76 -31.11 -25.01
N GLU A 226 49.87 -30.16 -25.29
CA GLU A 226 49.67 -29.67 -26.65
C GLU A 226 50.88 -28.88 -27.15
N GLU A 227 51.48 -28.01 -26.32
CA GLU A 227 52.76 -27.34 -26.63
C GLU A 227 53.86 -28.33 -27.03
N LYS A 228 53.98 -29.46 -26.31
CA LYS A 228 54.95 -30.52 -26.59
C LYS A 228 54.55 -31.42 -27.77
N ASN A 229 53.26 -31.54 -28.08
CA ASN A 229 52.79 -32.17 -29.32
C ASN A 229 53.14 -31.29 -30.53
N ASP A 230 52.92 -29.98 -30.45
CA ASP A 230 53.22 -29.02 -31.51
C ASP A 230 54.73 -28.90 -31.77
N GLU A 231 55.57 -28.87 -30.72
CA GLU A 231 57.03 -28.94 -30.85
C GLU A 231 57.48 -30.26 -31.50
N LYS A 232 56.84 -31.39 -31.16
CA LYS A 232 57.10 -32.67 -31.81
C LYS A 232 56.67 -32.66 -33.29
N LEU A 233 55.57 -31.99 -33.63
CA LEU A 233 55.08 -31.86 -34.99
C LEU A 233 55.99 -30.93 -35.82
N SER A 234 56.45 -29.80 -35.29
CA SER A 234 57.41 -28.92 -35.98
C SER A 234 58.73 -29.64 -36.25
N LEU A 235 59.31 -30.32 -35.26
CA LEU A 235 60.51 -31.15 -35.43
C LEU A 235 60.30 -32.32 -36.42
N THR A 236 59.09 -32.87 -36.51
CA THR A 236 58.75 -33.90 -37.51
C THR A 236 58.65 -33.30 -38.93
N ASN A 237 58.13 -32.09 -39.06
CA ASN A 237 58.07 -31.35 -40.33
C ASN A 237 59.48 -30.92 -40.79
N GLU A 238 60.34 -30.48 -39.87
CA GLU A 238 61.76 -30.24 -40.15
C GLU A 238 62.47 -31.53 -40.61
N LEU A 239 62.31 -32.63 -39.86
CA LEU A 239 62.91 -33.93 -40.20
C LEU A 239 62.46 -34.44 -41.58
N THR A 240 61.17 -34.31 -41.93
CA THR A 240 60.67 -34.71 -43.25
C THR A 240 61.16 -33.77 -44.36
N SER A 241 61.29 -32.47 -44.10
CA SER A 241 61.91 -31.53 -45.05
C SER A 241 63.40 -31.85 -45.32
N LEU A 242 64.14 -32.25 -44.28
CA LEU A 242 65.55 -32.64 -44.39
C LEU A 242 65.72 -33.99 -45.10
N ARG A 243 64.85 -34.96 -44.82
CA ARG A 243 64.80 -36.25 -45.56
C ARG A 243 64.50 -36.01 -47.04
N ARG A 244 63.49 -35.20 -47.36
CA ARG A 244 63.17 -34.84 -48.74
C ARG A 244 64.36 -34.19 -49.46
N ARG A 245 65.04 -33.21 -48.83
CA ARG A 245 66.25 -32.60 -49.41
C ARG A 245 67.39 -33.60 -49.64
N LEU A 246 67.53 -34.60 -48.78
CA LEU A 246 68.50 -35.69 -48.96
C LEU A 246 68.08 -36.63 -50.10
N GLU A 247 66.80 -36.98 -50.20
CA GLU A 247 66.23 -37.80 -51.27
C GLU A 247 66.33 -37.10 -52.64
N ASP A 248 65.98 -35.81 -52.72
CA ASP A 248 66.14 -34.95 -53.91
C ASP A 248 67.62 -34.88 -54.36
N SER A 249 68.57 -34.77 -53.42
CA SER A 249 70.00 -34.81 -53.74
C SER A 249 70.49 -36.21 -54.16
N GLN A 250 69.89 -37.28 -53.63
CA GLN A 250 70.24 -38.65 -54.02
C GLN A 250 69.67 -39.03 -55.39
N THR A 251 68.46 -38.58 -55.73
CA THR A 251 67.90 -38.80 -57.06
C THR A 251 68.68 -38.04 -58.11
N GLU A 252 69.11 -36.80 -57.84
CA GLU A 252 69.93 -36.06 -58.80
C GLU A 252 71.33 -36.66 -58.98
N ASN A 253 71.97 -37.15 -57.91
CA ASN A 253 73.21 -37.92 -58.04
C ASN A 253 73.02 -39.18 -58.91
N ARG A 254 71.92 -39.94 -58.71
CA ARG A 254 71.58 -41.12 -59.54
C ARG A 254 71.29 -40.73 -61.00
N ASN A 255 70.64 -39.59 -61.25
CA ASN A 255 70.39 -39.08 -62.59
C ASN A 255 71.73 -38.82 -63.30
N MET A 256 72.66 -38.15 -62.63
CA MET A 256 74.00 -37.88 -63.14
C MET A 256 74.80 -39.17 -63.34
N GLU A 257 74.77 -40.12 -62.40
CA GLU A 257 75.40 -41.44 -62.55
C GLU A 257 74.87 -42.19 -63.78
N ASN A 258 73.55 -42.19 -64.02
CA ASN A 258 72.94 -42.79 -65.20
C ASN A 258 73.39 -42.10 -66.50
N LEU A 259 73.46 -40.77 -66.52
CA LEU A 259 73.98 -40.01 -67.66
C LEU A 259 75.46 -40.31 -67.93
N TRP A 260 76.28 -40.42 -66.88
CA TRP A 260 77.69 -40.85 -66.99
C TRP A 260 77.83 -42.28 -67.50
N VAL A 261 76.98 -43.21 -67.06
CA VAL A 261 76.92 -44.58 -67.57
C VAL A 261 76.55 -44.60 -69.05
N HIS A 262 75.50 -43.88 -69.47
CA HIS A 262 75.14 -43.79 -70.89
C HIS A 262 76.24 -43.15 -71.76
N ALA A 263 76.92 -42.11 -71.26
CA ALA A 263 78.04 -41.49 -71.95
C ALA A 263 79.25 -42.44 -72.08
N ARG A 264 79.58 -43.16 -71.00
CA ARG A 264 80.62 -44.22 -71.00
C ARG A 264 80.29 -45.33 -71.97
N ASP A 265 79.06 -45.83 -71.97
CA ASP A 265 78.67 -46.99 -72.78
C ASP A 265 78.57 -46.63 -74.26
N ASN A 266 78.16 -45.40 -74.60
CA ASN A 266 78.30 -44.84 -75.95
C ASN A 266 79.77 -44.72 -76.36
N ALA A 267 80.65 -44.22 -75.49
CA ALA A 267 82.09 -44.16 -75.77
C ALA A 267 82.71 -45.56 -75.97
N LEU A 268 82.29 -46.57 -75.19
CA LEU A 268 82.69 -47.97 -75.38
C LEU A 268 82.16 -48.53 -76.72
N GLN A 269 80.93 -48.20 -77.12
CA GLN A 269 80.39 -48.56 -78.44
C GLN A 269 81.22 -47.92 -79.57
N ARG A 270 81.63 -46.64 -79.45
CA ARG A 270 82.53 -46.01 -80.43
C ARG A 270 83.89 -46.66 -80.47
N VAL A 271 84.40 -47.13 -79.34
CA VAL A 271 85.65 -47.92 -79.30
C VAL A 271 85.47 -49.29 -79.94
N SER A 272 84.34 -49.99 -79.76
CA SER A 272 84.09 -51.26 -80.46
C SER A 272 83.92 -51.07 -81.97
N GLU A 273 83.18 -50.05 -82.42
CA GLU A 273 83.08 -49.66 -83.83
C GLU A 273 84.46 -49.40 -84.45
N LEU A 274 85.34 -48.66 -83.75
CA LEU A 274 86.72 -48.43 -84.19
C LEU A 274 87.59 -49.69 -84.15
N CYS A 275 87.36 -50.61 -83.21
CA CYS A 275 88.05 -51.90 -83.14
C CYS A 275 87.61 -52.84 -84.27
N GLU A 276 86.34 -52.85 -84.66
CA GLU A 276 85.82 -53.59 -85.81
C GLU A 276 86.40 -53.04 -87.12
N ILE A 277 86.38 -51.72 -87.32
CA ILE A 277 87.01 -51.07 -88.48
C ILE A 277 88.51 -51.39 -88.53
N LYS A 278 89.22 -51.30 -87.40
CA LYS A 278 90.65 -51.68 -87.31
C LYS A 278 90.88 -53.16 -87.60
N GLY A 279 89.97 -54.03 -87.17
CA GLY A 279 89.98 -55.47 -87.46
C GLY A 279 89.80 -55.75 -88.95
N LEU A 280 88.86 -55.08 -89.60
CA LEU A 280 88.63 -55.16 -91.05
C LEU A 280 89.81 -54.60 -91.85
N VAL A 281 90.39 -53.48 -91.44
CA VAL A 281 91.61 -52.92 -92.07
C VAL A 281 92.79 -53.88 -91.89
N TYR A 282 92.96 -54.49 -90.72
CA TYR A 282 93.98 -55.51 -90.50
C TYR A 282 93.72 -56.77 -91.35
N TYR A 283 92.46 -57.22 -91.46
CA TYR A 283 92.08 -58.34 -92.32
C TYR A 283 92.40 -58.06 -93.79
N VAL A 284 92.03 -56.89 -94.31
CA VAL A 284 92.34 -56.46 -95.70
C VAL A 284 93.85 -56.35 -95.91
N TRP A 285 94.62 -55.82 -94.95
CA TRP A 285 96.07 -55.75 -95.04
C TRP A 285 96.72 -57.14 -94.97
N HIS A 286 96.16 -58.04 -94.17
CA HIS A 286 96.58 -59.43 -94.05
C HIS A 286 96.29 -60.23 -95.33
N GLU A 287 95.12 -60.07 -95.94
CA GLU A 287 94.78 -60.60 -97.27
C GLU A 287 95.71 -60.02 -98.35
N PHE A 288 95.97 -58.72 -98.36
CA PHE A 288 96.95 -58.14 -99.30
C PHE A 288 98.33 -58.78 -99.15
N ARG A 289 98.78 -59.00 -97.91
CA ARG A 289 100.06 -59.66 -97.62
C ARG A 289 100.05 -61.14 -98.02
N TYR A 290 98.93 -61.84 -97.85
CA TYR A 290 98.76 -63.24 -98.28
C TYR A 290 98.59 -63.38 -99.79
N ALA A 291 97.97 -62.44 -100.49
CA ALA A 291 97.89 -62.39 -101.96
C ALA A 291 99.27 -62.14 -102.59
N VAL A 292 100.06 -61.23 -102.01
CA VAL A 292 101.47 -61.02 -102.39
C VAL A 292 102.30 -62.29 -102.12
N ALA A 293 102.12 -62.95 -100.98
CA ALA A 293 102.81 -64.22 -100.68
C ALA A 293 102.37 -65.37 -101.60
N CYS A 294 101.08 -65.49 -101.91
CA CYS A 294 100.53 -66.55 -102.76
C CYS A 294 101.02 -66.40 -104.22
N SER A 295 101.13 -65.16 -104.70
CA SER A 295 101.78 -64.82 -105.99
C SER A 295 103.24 -65.30 -106.08
N ILE A 296 103.94 -65.42 -104.94
CA ILE A 296 105.31 -65.96 -104.85
C ILE A 296 105.28 -67.50 -104.75
N CYS A 297 104.33 -68.09 -104.02
CA CYS A 297 104.26 -69.53 -103.80
C CYS A 297 103.86 -70.35 -105.04
N ILE A 298 103.03 -69.82 -105.95
CA ILE A 298 102.57 -70.56 -107.14
C ILE A 298 103.75 -70.95 -108.06
N GLY A 299 104.79 -70.13 -108.14
CA GLY A 299 105.98 -70.41 -108.97
C GLY A 299 106.79 -71.64 -108.58
N LEU A 300 106.63 -72.16 -107.35
CA LEU A 300 107.39 -73.33 -106.85
C LEU A 300 106.67 -74.68 -107.03
N HIS A 301 105.39 -74.68 -107.42
CA HIS A 301 104.59 -75.93 -107.50
C HIS A 301 104.72 -76.66 -108.85
N GLU A 302 105.28 -76.03 -109.88
CA GLU A 302 105.39 -76.66 -111.21
C GLU A 302 106.54 -77.68 -111.29
N ASP A 303 107.69 -77.39 -110.68
CA ASP A 303 108.90 -78.24 -110.77
C ASP A 303 108.72 -79.63 -110.13
N MET A 304 108.11 -79.71 -108.93
CA MET A 304 107.87 -81.01 -108.27
C MET A 304 106.91 -81.91 -109.05
N ARG A 305 106.11 -81.38 -109.99
CA ARG A 305 105.17 -82.18 -110.78
C ARG A 305 105.86 -82.95 -111.91
N ASN A 306 107.07 -82.53 -112.33
CA ASN A 306 107.83 -83.19 -113.39
C ASN A 306 108.70 -84.34 -112.86
N THR A 307 109.27 -84.23 -111.65
CA THR A 307 110.11 -85.28 -111.04
C THR A 307 109.34 -86.55 -110.67
N ALA A 308 108.02 -86.48 -110.45
CA ALA A 308 107.20 -87.66 -110.16
C ALA A 308 107.00 -88.58 -111.40
N LYS A 309 106.98 -88.03 -112.61
CA LYS A 309 106.66 -88.79 -113.85
C LYS A 309 107.78 -89.73 -114.31
N THR A 310 109.03 -89.50 -113.89
CA THR A 310 110.17 -90.34 -114.28
C THR A 310 110.21 -91.67 -113.50
N TYR A 311 109.79 -91.69 -112.24
CA TYR A 311 109.85 -92.90 -111.40
C TYR A 311 108.80 -93.95 -111.77
N LEU A 312 107.58 -93.54 -112.15
CA LEU A 312 106.51 -94.48 -112.56
C LEU A 312 106.79 -95.22 -113.87
N ARG A 313 107.74 -94.77 -114.70
CA ARG A 313 108.22 -95.54 -115.87
C ARG A 313 109.07 -96.76 -115.49
N ARG A 314 109.51 -96.90 -114.24
CA ARG A 314 110.50 -97.91 -113.83
C ARG A 314 109.91 -99.18 -113.21
N THR A 315 108.62 -99.19 -112.86
CA THR A 315 107.96 -100.32 -112.18
C THR A 315 107.01 -101.14 -113.06
N LEU A 316 106.61 -100.65 -114.23
CA LEU A 316 105.67 -101.32 -115.14
C LEU A 316 106.35 -102.20 -116.23
N TRP A 317 107.67 -102.35 -116.23
CA TRP A 317 108.40 -103.13 -117.24
C TRP A 317 108.53 -104.64 -116.93
N ILE A 318 107.69 -105.18 -116.03
CA ILE A 318 107.80 -106.56 -115.52
C ILE A 318 106.62 -107.47 -115.93
N ASN A 319 105.58 -106.93 -116.56
CA ASN A 319 104.60 -107.71 -117.35
C ASN A 319 104.33 -106.92 -118.65
N LEU A 320 105.13 -107.08 -119.71
CA LEU A 320 105.10 -108.15 -120.73
C LEU A 320 103.99 -107.93 -121.78
N LYS A 321 104.38 -107.24 -122.86
CA LYS A 321 103.57 -106.62 -123.93
C LYS A 321 102.83 -105.35 -123.50
#